data_AF-A0A4Y8L2B1-F1
#
_entry.id   AF-A0A4Y8L2B1-F1
#
_cell.length_a   1.000
_cell.length_b   1.000
_cell.length_c   1.000
_cell.angle_alpha   90.00
_cell.angle_beta   90.00
_cell.angle_gamma   90.00
#
_symmetry.space_group_name_H-M   'P 1'
#
loop_
_entity.id
_entity.type
_entity.pdbx_description
1 polymer ?
#
loop_
_entity_poly.entity_id
_entity_poly.type
_entity_poly.pdbx_seq_one_letter_code
_entity_poly.pdbx_strand_id
1 'polypeptide(L)'
;MKKLFFLLMFAATAFAATSQTDSKYLAGAVPEVDGKVLFSRTITVNKPITDDRLFELMDKWVSNEYSVQDGSRQRILLSNKEDKSIAAQGDMTLVFKRSALSLDQSNMLYQLILQINGGKCEAVVRSIKYEYNDAGKKISTFPAEEMITDKYALNKKGDKLNNYYNKFRIYTVDSINALFNKIDVYLNGAKVVAGAVERDYQPTAPAASVPMAALAPAAVAAETYQETVAAPSVAETGSVSALPGFRQISADKIPGNIVKLLNNWTLITSGTAEKTNVMTASWGGLGVFWEKPVAFCFLNPSRYSVQTMDQGETYTISFYTEAYKDAMLYCGNNSGRNTDKIKGSGLTPIKTPSGATAFAEAWMIFECKKIIAQQISPDAVKTQVPAEWSKNGYHKMYVGEILNVWVK
;
A
#
# COMPACT_ATOMS: atom_id res chain seq x y z
N MET A 1 2.80 32.12 -69.33
CA MET A 1 1.69 31.55 -68.52
C MET A 1 1.93 30.04 -68.51
N LYS A 2 2.14 29.27 -67.44
CA LYS A 2 2.11 29.34 -65.97
C LYS A 2 3.14 28.27 -65.52
N LYS A 3 4.20 28.62 -64.80
CA LYS A 3 4.36 28.37 -63.36
C LYS A 3 3.98 26.95 -62.89
N LEU A 4 5.02 26.26 -62.40
CA LEU A 4 5.08 25.60 -61.08
C LEU A 4 4.43 24.21 -60.95
N PHE A 5 5.26 23.16 -60.83
CA PHE A 5 5.23 22.13 -59.78
C PHE A 5 6.12 20.93 -60.20
N PHE A 6 7.42 20.99 -59.90
CA PHE A 6 8.30 19.81 -59.97
C PHE A 6 9.35 19.93 -58.85
N LEU A 7 8.88 19.86 -57.60
CA LEU A 7 9.73 19.60 -56.44
C LEU A 7 8.84 19.16 -55.26
N LEU A 8 8.76 17.85 -55.01
CA LEU A 8 8.37 17.19 -53.74
C LEU A 8 8.43 15.68 -54.03
N MET A 9 9.55 15.05 -53.68
CA MET A 9 9.73 14.29 -52.44
C MET A 9 9.37 12.81 -52.60
N PHE A 10 10.43 11.99 -52.67
CA PHE A 10 10.66 10.83 -51.80
C PHE A 10 9.53 10.59 -50.77
N ALA A 11 8.51 9.81 -51.12
CA ALA A 11 7.51 9.35 -50.16
C ALA A 11 6.66 8.20 -50.71
N ALA A 12 7.24 7.07 -51.12
CA ALA A 12 6.42 5.90 -51.47
C ALA A 12 7.11 4.54 -51.42
N THR A 13 8.09 4.27 -50.55
CA THR A 13 8.58 2.89 -50.32
C THR A 13 9.21 2.72 -48.93
N ALA A 14 8.39 2.86 -47.87
CA ALA A 14 8.77 2.38 -46.53
C ALA A 14 7.52 2.14 -45.65
N PHE A 15 6.64 1.23 -46.06
CA PHE A 15 5.58 0.71 -45.19
C PHE A 15 5.43 -0.79 -45.38
N ALA A 16 6.41 -1.55 -44.92
CA ALA A 16 6.28 -2.99 -44.69
C ALA A 16 7.35 -3.48 -43.71
N ALA A 17 7.40 -2.89 -42.52
CA ALA A 17 8.19 -3.44 -41.41
C ALA A 17 7.51 -3.09 -40.08
N THR A 18 6.37 -3.72 -39.79
CA THR A 18 5.81 -3.85 -38.42
C THR A 18 4.62 -4.81 -38.45
N SER A 19 4.88 -6.11 -38.39
CA SER A 19 3.83 -7.09 -38.03
C SER A 19 4.44 -8.47 -37.74
N GLN A 20 5.35 -8.53 -36.77
CA GLN A 20 5.55 -9.76 -36.02
C GLN A 20 5.29 -9.40 -34.57
N THR A 21 4.03 -9.47 -34.16
CA THR A 21 3.63 -9.31 -32.77
C THR A 21 4.03 -10.62 -32.07
N ASP A 22 5.06 -10.56 -31.22
CA ASP A 22 5.57 -11.73 -30.49
C ASP A 22 4.45 -12.43 -29.71
N SER A 23 4.33 -13.75 -29.89
CA SER A 23 3.40 -14.61 -29.15
C SER A 23 3.52 -14.47 -27.63
N LYS A 24 4.70 -14.08 -27.15
CA LYS A 24 5.06 -13.81 -25.75
C LYS A 24 4.12 -12.83 -25.02
N TYR A 25 3.45 -11.93 -25.73
CA TYR A 25 2.59 -10.90 -25.09
C TYR A 25 1.10 -11.10 -25.35
N LEU A 26 0.71 -12.14 -26.09
CA LEU A 26 -0.68 -12.41 -26.47
C LEU A 26 -1.43 -13.13 -25.34
N ALA A 27 -2.56 -13.78 -25.64
CA ALA A 27 -3.44 -14.38 -24.65
C ALA A 27 -2.68 -15.29 -23.65
N GLY A 28 -3.00 -15.15 -22.36
CA GLY A 28 -2.35 -15.90 -21.27
C GLY A 28 -1.01 -15.34 -20.78
N ALA A 29 -0.41 -14.35 -21.46
CA ALA A 29 0.83 -13.72 -20.99
C ALA A 29 0.66 -12.91 -19.69
N VAL A 30 -0.57 -12.50 -19.37
CA VAL A 30 -0.93 -11.83 -18.11
C VAL A 30 -1.94 -12.71 -17.36
N PRO A 31 -1.46 -13.60 -16.48
CA PRO A 31 -2.33 -14.53 -15.74
C PRO A 31 -3.23 -13.82 -14.73
N GLU A 32 -4.45 -14.34 -14.60
CA GLU A 32 -5.45 -13.90 -13.63
C GLU A 32 -5.91 -15.05 -12.74
N VAL A 33 -5.97 -14.82 -11.42
CA VAL A 33 -6.55 -15.73 -10.43
C VAL A 33 -7.57 -14.92 -9.63
N ASP A 34 -8.82 -15.38 -9.59
CA ASP A 34 -9.95 -14.67 -8.96
C ASP A 34 -10.09 -13.20 -9.39
N GLY A 35 -9.86 -12.94 -10.68
CA GLY A 35 -9.93 -11.60 -11.27
C GLY A 35 -8.81 -10.66 -10.82
N LYS A 36 -7.70 -11.20 -10.30
CA LYS A 36 -6.48 -10.46 -9.94
C LYS A 36 -5.31 -10.90 -10.78
N VAL A 37 -4.52 -9.93 -11.23
CA VAL A 37 -3.28 -10.19 -11.97
C VAL A 37 -2.24 -10.78 -11.01
N LEU A 38 -1.76 -11.99 -11.33
CA LEU A 38 -0.83 -12.74 -10.50
C LEU A 38 0.18 -13.49 -11.36
N PHE A 39 1.39 -12.93 -11.48
CA PHE A 39 2.50 -13.61 -12.12
C PHE A 39 3.20 -14.54 -11.13
N SER A 40 3.57 -15.73 -11.57
CA SER A 40 4.27 -16.69 -10.72
C SER A 40 5.38 -17.40 -11.50
N ARG A 41 6.45 -17.78 -10.78
CA ARG A 41 7.50 -18.65 -11.28
C ARG A 41 8.07 -19.47 -10.14
N THR A 42 8.08 -20.79 -10.30
CA THR A 42 8.83 -21.69 -9.43
C THR A 42 10.28 -21.77 -9.91
N ILE A 43 11.21 -21.41 -9.03
CA ILE A 43 12.65 -21.41 -9.30
C ILE A 43 13.27 -22.54 -8.49
N THR A 44 13.86 -23.51 -9.20
CA THR A 44 14.53 -24.66 -8.58
C THR A 44 16.02 -24.37 -8.48
N VAL A 45 16.63 -24.68 -7.33
CA VAL A 45 18.07 -24.53 -7.13
C VAL A 45 18.80 -25.72 -7.74
N ASN A 46 19.83 -25.46 -8.57
CA ASN A 46 20.58 -26.49 -9.30
C ASN A 46 21.30 -27.48 -8.39
N LYS A 47 21.67 -27.04 -7.18
CA LYS A 47 22.35 -27.85 -6.17
C LYS A 47 21.37 -28.16 -5.04
N PRO A 48 21.39 -29.37 -4.46
CA PRO A 48 20.59 -29.69 -3.28
C PRO A 48 20.82 -28.67 -2.16
N ILE A 49 19.74 -28.16 -1.58
CA ILE A 49 19.74 -27.14 -0.55
C ILE A 49 18.57 -27.38 0.40
N THR A 50 18.76 -27.08 1.69
CA THR A 50 17.66 -27.12 2.67
C THR A 50 16.80 -25.87 2.56
N ASP A 51 15.53 -25.99 2.95
CA ASP A 51 14.61 -24.85 2.95
C ASP A 51 15.07 -23.71 3.87
N ASP A 52 15.68 -24.04 5.02
CA ASP A 52 16.31 -23.06 5.90
C ASP A 52 17.37 -22.24 5.19
N ARG A 53 18.28 -22.92 4.48
CA ARG A 53 19.40 -22.26 3.81
C ARG A 53 18.93 -21.45 2.61
N LEU A 54 17.96 -21.97 1.86
CA LEU A 54 17.37 -21.27 0.74
C LEU A 54 16.60 -20.03 1.21
N PHE A 55 15.88 -20.11 2.33
CA PHE A 55 15.24 -18.97 2.96
C PHE A 55 16.25 -17.89 3.33
N GLU A 56 17.36 -18.23 3.99
CA GLU A 56 18.42 -17.26 4.34
C GLU A 56 19.02 -16.57 3.11
N LEU A 57 19.19 -17.30 2.00
CA LEU A 57 19.66 -16.72 0.74
C LEU A 57 18.64 -15.73 0.16
N MET A 58 17.35 -16.08 0.17
CA MET A 58 16.30 -15.18 -0.31
C MET A 58 16.11 -13.97 0.60
N ASP A 59 16.18 -14.14 1.91
CA ASP A 59 16.10 -13.04 2.87
C ASP A 59 17.25 -12.05 2.66
N LYS A 60 18.46 -12.56 2.45
CA LYS A 60 19.63 -11.74 2.10
C LYS A 60 19.46 -11.06 0.74
N TRP A 61 18.98 -11.77 -0.27
CA TRP A 61 18.76 -11.20 -1.61
C TRP A 61 17.74 -10.06 -1.57
N VAL A 62 16.59 -10.28 -0.94
CA VAL A 62 15.55 -9.26 -0.79
C VAL A 62 16.08 -8.09 0.03
N SER A 63 16.80 -8.33 1.13
CA SER A 63 17.40 -7.26 1.95
C SER A 63 18.35 -6.36 1.15
N ASN A 64 19.09 -6.93 0.21
CA ASN A 64 19.97 -6.14 -0.66
C ASN A 64 19.18 -5.41 -1.75
N GLU A 65 18.35 -6.12 -2.51
CA GLU A 65 17.63 -5.57 -3.67
C GLU A 65 16.55 -4.56 -3.28
N TYR A 66 15.90 -4.77 -2.13
CA TYR A 66 14.82 -3.93 -1.61
C TYR A 66 15.28 -3.05 -0.44
N SER A 67 16.59 -2.88 -0.28
CA SER A 67 17.14 -1.86 0.62
C SER A 67 16.62 -0.47 0.20
N VAL A 68 16.29 0.36 1.18
CA VAL A 68 15.77 1.71 0.92
C VAL A 68 16.90 2.56 0.34
N GLN A 69 16.84 2.81 -0.96
CA GLN A 69 17.64 3.83 -1.63
C GLN A 69 16.86 5.15 -1.65
N ASP A 70 17.57 6.28 -1.70
CA ASP A 70 16.93 7.60 -1.74
C ASP A 70 15.93 7.69 -2.90
N GLY A 71 14.67 8.03 -2.59
CA GLY A 71 13.56 8.10 -3.54
C GLY A 71 12.89 6.78 -3.94
N SER A 72 13.40 5.61 -3.52
CA SER A 72 12.75 4.31 -3.78
C SER A 72 11.64 4.02 -2.77
N ARG A 73 10.56 3.39 -3.24
CA ARG A 73 9.46 2.89 -2.39
C ARG A 73 9.57 1.39 -2.11
N GLN A 74 10.72 0.79 -2.41
CA GLN A 74 11.01 -0.60 -2.08
C GLN A 74 11.12 -0.78 -0.57
N ARG A 75 10.55 -1.87 -0.06
CA ARG A 75 10.71 -2.27 1.34
C ARG A 75 10.34 -3.72 1.54
N ILE A 76 10.96 -4.35 2.53
CA ILE A 76 10.51 -5.62 3.08
C ILE A 76 9.21 -5.37 3.87
N LEU A 77 8.18 -6.16 3.60
CA LEU A 77 6.90 -6.15 4.29
C LEU A 77 6.83 -7.23 5.36
N LEU A 78 7.42 -8.40 5.08
CA LEU A 78 7.46 -9.56 5.95
C LEU A 78 8.70 -10.40 5.63
N SER A 79 9.35 -10.95 6.65
CA SER A 79 10.28 -12.08 6.53
C SER A 79 10.00 -13.03 7.69
N ASN A 80 9.35 -14.17 7.39
CA ASN A 80 8.99 -15.18 8.38
C ASN A 80 9.83 -16.44 8.18
N LYS A 81 10.74 -16.69 9.13
CA LYS A 81 11.60 -17.88 9.12
C LYS A 81 10.85 -19.17 9.44
N GLU A 82 9.75 -19.13 10.19
CA GLU A 82 8.96 -20.34 10.51
C GLU A 82 8.20 -20.81 9.27
N ASP A 83 7.46 -19.89 8.62
CA ASP A 83 6.66 -20.18 7.43
C ASP A 83 7.48 -20.20 6.13
N LYS A 84 8.78 -19.89 6.20
CA LYS A 84 9.69 -19.77 5.07
C LYS A 84 9.19 -18.83 3.96
N SER A 85 8.59 -17.71 4.38
CA SER A 85 7.95 -16.76 3.48
C SER A 85 8.55 -15.37 3.61
N ILE A 86 8.72 -14.68 2.49
CA ILE A 86 9.21 -13.30 2.44
C ILE A 86 8.25 -12.51 1.54
N ALA A 87 7.83 -11.34 1.99
CA ALA A 87 7.05 -10.42 1.17
C ALA A 87 7.74 -9.06 1.12
N ALA A 88 7.81 -8.47 -0.07
CA ALA A 88 8.38 -7.15 -0.30
C ALA A 88 7.45 -6.31 -1.19
N GLN A 89 7.45 -5.00 -0.97
CA GLN A 89 6.87 -4.02 -1.88
C GLN A 89 7.97 -3.58 -2.83
N GLY A 90 7.74 -3.70 -4.13
CA GLY A 90 8.66 -3.23 -5.15
C GLY A 90 8.12 -2.01 -5.87
N ASP A 91 9.04 -1.21 -6.40
CA ASP A 91 8.73 -0.19 -7.40
C ASP A 91 9.69 -0.30 -8.59
N MET A 92 9.14 -0.10 -9.79
CA MET A 92 9.90 -0.15 -11.04
C MET A 92 9.45 0.99 -11.94
N THR A 93 10.40 1.69 -12.53
CA THR A 93 10.11 2.70 -13.55
C THR A 93 10.03 2.02 -14.93
N LEU A 94 8.84 2.03 -15.53
CA LEU A 94 8.61 1.57 -16.89
C LEU A 94 8.81 2.72 -17.85
N VAL A 95 9.95 2.77 -18.55
CA VAL A 95 10.25 3.82 -19.54
C VAL A 95 9.79 3.38 -20.93
N PHE A 96 8.61 3.82 -21.35
CA PHE A 96 8.03 3.46 -22.65
C PHE A 96 8.72 4.16 -23.82
N LYS A 97 9.06 5.43 -23.65
CA LYS A 97 9.77 6.22 -24.67
C LYS A 97 10.60 7.31 -24.01
N ARG A 98 11.83 7.49 -24.50
CA ARG A 98 12.71 8.59 -24.11
C ARG A 98 13.19 9.31 -25.37
N SER A 99 13.07 10.62 -25.39
CA SER A 99 13.66 11.50 -26.39
C SER A 99 14.23 12.75 -25.72
N ALA A 100 14.90 13.62 -26.47
CA ALA A 100 15.44 14.87 -25.95
C ALA A 100 14.38 15.82 -25.36
N LEU A 101 13.11 15.71 -25.79
CA LEU A 101 12.03 16.65 -25.42
C LEU A 101 10.89 16.00 -24.62
N SER A 102 10.87 14.67 -24.49
CA SER A 102 9.77 13.97 -23.82
C SER A 102 10.24 12.67 -23.18
N LEU A 103 9.75 12.40 -21.98
CA LEU A 103 9.90 11.13 -21.27
C LEU A 103 8.52 10.56 -20.99
N ASP A 104 8.18 9.46 -21.65
CA ASP A 104 6.98 8.68 -21.40
C ASP A 104 7.34 7.51 -20.50
N GLN A 105 6.93 7.59 -19.24
CA GLN A 105 7.20 6.55 -18.23
C GLN A 105 6.05 6.40 -17.24
N SER A 106 5.98 5.23 -16.60
CA SER A 106 5.08 4.96 -15.49
C SER A 106 5.84 4.32 -14.34
N ASN A 107 5.48 4.66 -13.10
CA ASN A 107 5.95 3.89 -11.95
C ASN A 107 5.02 2.71 -11.71
N MET A 108 5.56 1.50 -11.80
CA MET A 108 4.87 0.26 -11.48
C MET A 108 5.18 -0.13 -10.03
N LEU A 109 4.16 -0.11 -9.18
CA LEU A 109 4.21 -0.65 -7.82
C LEU A 109 3.71 -2.09 -7.83
N TYR A 110 4.34 -2.97 -7.07
CA TYR A 110 3.94 -4.37 -6.97
C TYR A 110 4.29 -4.97 -5.61
N GLN A 111 3.71 -6.12 -5.30
CA GLN A 111 4.13 -6.97 -4.18
C GLN A 111 4.84 -8.21 -4.74
N LEU A 112 6.08 -8.45 -4.30
CA LEU A 112 6.80 -9.71 -4.48
C LEU A 112 6.59 -10.59 -3.25
N ILE A 113 6.25 -11.85 -3.45
CA ILE A 113 6.18 -12.87 -2.40
C ILE A 113 7.08 -14.02 -2.82
N LEU A 114 7.96 -14.45 -1.91
CA LEU A 114 8.82 -15.61 -2.06
C LEU A 114 8.40 -16.64 -1.02
N GLN A 115 8.00 -17.82 -1.46
CA GLN A 115 7.69 -18.95 -0.61
C GLN A 115 8.70 -20.07 -0.86
N ILE A 116 9.35 -20.55 0.20
CA ILE A 116 10.27 -21.67 0.08
C ILE A 116 9.57 -22.97 0.48
N ASN A 117 9.74 -23.99 -0.36
CA ASN A 117 9.25 -25.34 -0.08
C ASN A 117 10.04 -26.35 -0.92
N GLY A 118 10.62 -27.37 -0.27
CA GLY A 118 11.21 -28.52 -0.94
C GLY A 118 12.39 -28.17 -1.86
N GLY A 119 13.26 -27.26 -1.42
CA GLY A 119 14.43 -26.78 -2.17
C GLY A 119 14.10 -25.86 -3.34
N LYS A 120 12.86 -25.34 -3.41
CA LYS A 120 12.38 -24.45 -4.47
C LYS A 120 11.92 -23.13 -3.88
N CYS A 121 12.08 -22.07 -4.67
CA CYS A 121 11.55 -20.74 -4.38
C CYS A 121 10.38 -20.45 -5.32
N GLU A 122 9.17 -20.38 -4.79
CA GLU A 122 7.98 -19.94 -5.51
C GLU A 122 7.89 -18.42 -5.42
N ALA A 123 8.22 -17.75 -6.52
CA ALA A 123 8.15 -16.29 -6.61
C ALA A 123 6.81 -15.87 -7.23
N VAL A 124 6.09 -14.99 -6.55
CA VAL A 124 4.80 -14.45 -6.97
C VAL A 124 4.85 -12.92 -7.00
N VAL A 125 4.42 -12.32 -8.11
CA VAL A 125 4.22 -10.88 -8.23
C VAL A 125 2.73 -10.58 -8.39
N ARG A 126 2.17 -9.77 -7.49
CA ARG A 126 0.75 -9.41 -7.46
C ARG A 126 0.52 -7.96 -7.04
N SER A 127 -0.74 -7.53 -7.04
CA SER A 127 -1.14 -6.18 -6.60
C SER A 127 -0.46 -5.06 -7.40
N ILE A 128 -0.29 -5.31 -8.70
CA ILE A 128 0.40 -4.41 -9.62
C ILE A 128 -0.45 -3.16 -9.85
N LYS A 129 0.16 -1.99 -9.70
CA LYS A 129 -0.46 -0.68 -9.93
C LYS A 129 0.48 0.22 -10.72
N TYR A 130 -0.10 1.02 -11.60
CA TYR A 130 0.62 2.01 -12.39
C TYR A 130 0.29 3.40 -11.89
N GLU A 131 1.32 4.17 -11.56
CA GLU A 131 1.22 5.62 -11.45
C GLU A 131 1.66 6.21 -12.78
N TYR A 132 0.73 6.85 -13.46
CA TYR A 132 0.96 7.40 -14.79
C TYR A 132 0.39 8.80 -14.90
N ASN A 133 1.15 9.68 -15.54
CA ASN A 133 0.70 11.02 -15.90
C ASN A 133 0.29 10.99 -17.38
N ASP A 134 -1.01 11.02 -17.61
CA ASP A 134 -1.55 11.19 -18.95
C ASP A 134 -1.54 12.68 -19.33
N ALA A 135 -0.50 13.08 -20.08
CA ALA A 135 -0.42 14.34 -20.83
C ALA A 135 -0.86 15.61 -20.06
N GLY A 136 -0.33 15.82 -18.85
CA GLY A 136 -0.54 17.06 -18.08
C GLY A 136 -1.71 17.02 -17.10
N LYS A 137 -2.34 15.87 -16.91
CA LYS A 137 -3.32 15.63 -15.83
C LYS A 137 -2.63 15.20 -14.53
N LYS A 138 -3.36 15.27 -13.41
CA LYS A 138 -2.89 14.77 -12.11
C LYS A 138 -2.48 13.30 -12.23
N ILE A 139 -1.33 12.94 -11.63
CA ILE A 139 -0.86 11.54 -11.55
C ILE A 139 -2.02 10.68 -11.04
N SER A 140 -2.41 9.70 -11.86
CA SER A 140 -3.50 8.79 -11.56
C SER A 140 -2.93 7.40 -11.32
N THR A 141 -3.54 6.67 -10.39
CA THR A 141 -3.16 5.30 -10.07
C THR A 141 -4.16 4.34 -10.68
N PHE A 142 -3.67 3.40 -11.50
CA PHE A 142 -4.50 2.42 -12.20
C PHE A 142 -4.08 1.00 -11.82
N PRO A 143 -5.02 0.08 -11.51
CA PRO A 143 -4.70 -1.31 -11.26
C PRO A 143 -4.38 -2.06 -12.57
N ALA A 144 -3.53 -3.07 -12.50
CA ALA A 144 -3.19 -3.88 -13.68
C ALA A 144 -4.39 -4.61 -14.30
N GLU A 145 -5.36 -4.98 -13.46
CA GLU A 145 -6.60 -5.64 -13.85
C GLU A 145 -7.44 -4.82 -14.86
N GLU A 146 -7.32 -3.50 -14.84
CA GLU A 146 -8.06 -2.57 -15.70
C GLU A 146 -7.25 -2.08 -16.91
N MET A 147 -6.00 -2.55 -17.06
CA MET A 147 -5.10 -2.08 -18.11
C MET A 147 -4.50 -3.20 -18.93
N ILE A 148 -3.83 -4.16 -18.28
CA ILE A 148 -2.92 -5.08 -18.97
C ILE A 148 -3.48 -6.48 -19.17
N THR A 149 -4.66 -6.82 -18.62
CA THR A 149 -5.27 -8.14 -18.82
C THR A 149 -5.69 -8.36 -20.27
N ASP A 150 -5.95 -9.61 -20.63
CA ASP A 150 -6.35 -9.98 -22.00
C ASP A 150 -7.58 -9.19 -22.45
N LYS A 151 -8.52 -8.98 -21.53
CA LYS A 151 -9.75 -8.21 -21.74
C LYS A 151 -9.50 -6.77 -22.21
N TYR A 152 -8.50 -6.08 -21.66
CA TYR A 152 -8.25 -4.66 -21.94
C TYR A 152 -7.13 -4.43 -22.95
N ALA A 153 -6.09 -5.27 -22.93
CA ALA A 153 -4.88 -5.08 -23.71
C ALA A 153 -4.82 -5.90 -25.01
N LEU A 154 -5.78 -6.78 -25.27
CA LEU A 154 -5.87 -7.52 -26.53
C LEU A 154 -7.14 -7.14 -27.31
N ASN A 155 -7.13 -7.45 -28.61
CA ASN A 155 -8.35 -7.46 -29.40
C ASN A 155 -9.27 -8.62 -28.98
N LYS A 156 -10.51 -8.64 -29.50
CA LYS A 156 -11.48 -9.70 -29.18
C LYS A 156 -11.01 -11.12 -29.50
N LYS A 157 -10.06 -11.29 -30.43
CA LYS A 157 -9.51 -12.60 -30.81
C LYS A 157 -8.34 -13.04 -29.93
N GLY A 158 -7.77 -12.14 -29.12
CA GLY A 158 -6.57 -12.42 -28.32
C GLY A 158 -5.27 -12.52 -29.14
N ASP A 159 -5.31 -12.28 -30.45
CA ASP A 159 -4.18 -12.49 -31.37
C ASP A 159 -3.37 -11.22 -31.67
N LYS A 160 -3.84 -10.06 -31.20
CA LYS A 160 -3.15 -8.76 -31.35
C LYS A 160 -3.32 -7.89 -30.12
N LEU A 161 -2.29 -7.10 -29.82
CA LEU A 161 -2.30 -6.10 -28.77
C LEU A 161 -3.15 -4.87 -29.18
N ASN A 162 -3.90 -4.33 -28.23
CA ASN A 162 -4.58 -3.04 -28.32
C ASN A 162 -3.58 -1.89 -28.15
N ASN A 163 -3.62 -0.90 -29.04
CA ASN A 163 -2.71 0.24 -29.05
C ASN A 163 -2.72 1.11 -27.77
N TYR A 164 -3.79 1.08 -26.97
CA TYR A 164 -3.88 1.93 -25.79
C TYR A 164 -3.06 1.40 -24.59
N TYR A 165 -3.11 0.09 -24.34
CA TYR A 165 -2.43 -0.54 -23.19
C TYR A 165 -1.25 -1.45 -23.58
N ASN A 166 -0.94 -1.61 -24.88
CA ASN A 166 0.15 -2.47 -25.35
C ASN A 166 1.48 -2.22 -24.64
N LYS A 167 1.89 -0.95 -24.48
CA LYS A 167 3.15 -0.58 -23.84
C LYS A 167 3.18 -0.99 -22.37
N PHE A 168 2.08 -0.82 -21.64
CA PHE A 168 1.99 -1.27 -20.25
C PHE A 168 2.10 -2.78 -20.17
N ARG A 169 1.39 -3.51 -21.02
CA ARG A 169 1.42 -4.97 -21.04
C ARG A 169 2.81 -5.52 -21.36
N ILE A 170 3.43 -5.06 -22.45
CA ILE A 170 4.76 -5.50 -22.87
C ILE A 170 5.79 -5.25 -21.75
N TYR A 171 5.87 -4.00 -21.27
CA TYR A 171 6.91 -3.63 -20.31
C TYR A 171 6.69 -4.28 -18.94
N THR A 172 5.45 -4.51 -18.52
CA THR A 172 5.17 -5.23 -17.26
C THR A 172 5.63 -6.69 -17.36
N VAL A 173 5.25 -7.37 -18.44
CA VAL A 173 5.64 -8.77 -18.68
C VAL A 173 7.17 -8.89 -18.72
N ASP A 174 7.85 -7.98 -19.41
CA ASP A 174 9.31 -7.96 -19.48
C ASP A 174 9.96 -7.69 -18.12
N SER A 175 9.50 -6.66 -17.40
CA SER A 175 10.05 -6.30 -16.10
C SER A 175 9.88 -7.39 -15.04
N ILE A 176 8.72 -8.06 -15.01
CA ILE A 176 8.48 -9.17 -14.08
C ILE A 176 9.30 -10.40 -14.47
N ASN A 177 9.41 -10.71 -15.77
CA ASN A 177 10.26 -11.80 -16.22
C ASN A 177 11.74 -11.55 -15.90
N ALA A 178 12.20 -10.30 -16.03
CA ALA A 178 13.54 -9.88 -15.64
C ALA A 178 13.75 -10.00 -14.13
N LEU A 179 12.77 -9.62 -13.30
CA LEU A 179 12.82 -9.82 -11.85
C LEU A 179 12.97 -11.30 -11.49
N PHE A 180 12.15 -12.16 -12.08
CA PHE A 180 12.26 -13.60 -11.86
C PHE A 180 13.60 -14.17 -12.35
N ASN A 181 14.13 -13.64 -13.46
CA ASN A 181 15.45 -14.04 -13.93
C ASN A 181 16.57 -13.59 -12.98
N LYS A 182 16.47 -12.41 -12.36
CA LYS A 182 17.43 -11.97 -11.33
C LYS A 182 17.46 -12.94 -10.14
N ILE A 183 16.31 -13.43 -9.70
CA ILE A 183 16.22 -14.42 -8.62
C ILE A 183 16.86 -15.74 -9.07
N ASP A 184 16.56 -16.22 -10.29
CA ASP A 184 17.17 -17.43 -10.85
C ASP A 184 18.70 -17.30 -10.93
N VAL A 185 19.22 -16.19 -11.47
CA VAL A 185 20.66 -15.92 -11.57
C VAL A 185 21.32 -15.83 -10.20
N TYR A 186 20.65 -15.23 -9.20
CA TYR A 186 21.19 -15.18 -7.84
C TYR A 186 21.32 -16.56 -7.20
N LEU A 187 20.34 -17.45 -7.43
CA LEU A 187 20.33 -18.80 -6.88
C LEU A 187 21.23 -19.77 -7.64
N ASN A 188 21.30 -19.64 -8.95
CA ASN A 188 21.85 -20.66 -9.85
C ASN A 188 23.08 -20.20 -10.65
N GLY A 189 23.42 -18.91 -10.60
CA GLY A 189 24.41 -18.28 -11.48
C GLY A 189 23.84 -17.95 -12.86
N ALA A 190 24.61 -17.19 -13.66
CA ALA A 190 24.21 -16.83 -15.00
C ALA A 190 24.12 -18.07 -15.91
N LYS A 191 22.96 -18.30 -16.53
CA LYS A 191 22.84 -19.25 -17.64
C LYS A 191 23.40 -18.60 -18.91
N VAL A 192 24.42 -19.19 -19.51
CA VAL A 192 24.88 -18.78 -20.84
C VAL A 192 23.83 -19.24 -21.85
N VAL A 193 22.87 -18.38 -22.16
CA VAL A 193 21.92 -18.60 -23.26
C VAL A 193 22.34 -17.67 -24.40
N ALA A 194 22.82 -18.26 -25.49
CA ALA A 194 23.13 -17.53 -26.71
C ALA A 194 21.84 -16.93 -27.27
N GLY A 195 21.76 -15.59 -27.35
CA GLY A 195 20.68 -14.89 -28.03
C GLY A 195 19.54 -14.41 -27.13
N ALA A 196 19.80 -13.48 -26.23
CA ALA A 196 18.80 -12.55 -25.75
C ALA A 196 19.34 -11.14 -25.94
N VAL A 197 18.65 -10.33 -26.76
CA VAL A 197 19.00 -8.93 -27.00
C VAL A 197 18.79 -8.18 -25.70
N GLU A 198 19.88 -7.85 -25.01
CA GLU A 198 19.90 -6.85 -23.96
C GLU A 198 19.41 -5.53 -24.55
N ARG A 199 18.30 -5.00 -24.03
CA ARG A 199 18.04 -3.56 -24.12
C ARG A 199 18.61 -2.95 -22.85
N ASP A 200 19.64 -2.12 -23.04
CA ASP A 200 20.42 -1.45 -22.00
C ASP A 200 19.55 -0.93 -20.85
N TYR A 201 19.68 -1.59 -19.70
CA TYR A 201 19.35 -1.02 -18.41
C TYR A 201 20.56 -0.19 -17.98
N GLN A 202 20.46 1.14 -18.07
CA GLN A 202 21.45 2.04 -17.46
C GLN A 202 21.08 2.29 -16.00
N PRO A 203 21.87 1.80 -15.01
CA PRO A 203 21.79 2.29 -13.65
C PRO A 203 22.29 3.73 -13.63
N THR A 204 21.56 4.64 -13.01
CA THR A 204 22.05 6.00 -12.74
C THR A 204 23.23 5.92 -11.78
N ALA A 205 24.39 6.38 -12.24
CA ALA A 205 25.62 6.47 -11.45
C ALA A 205 25.43 7.34 -10.20
N PRO A 206 26.03 6.99 -9.05
CA PRO A 206 26.00 7.83 -7.86
C PRO A 206 26.82 9.11 -8.08
N ALA A 207 26.24 10.24 -7.70
CA ALA A 207 26.95 11.52 -7.67
C ALA A 207 28.12 11.45 -6.67
N ALA A 208 29.23 12.04 -7.09
CA ALA A 208 30.52 12.02 -6.41
C ALA A 208 30.45 12.53 -4.95
N SER A 209 31.21 11.84 -4.11
CA SER A 209 31.48 12.11 -2.70
C SER A 209 32.13 13.47 -2.45
N VAL A 210 31.65 14.18 -1.42
CA VAL A 210 32.43 15.17 -0.67
C VAL A 210 32.83 14.51 0.65
N PRO A 211 34.10 14.57 1.09
CA PRO A 211 34.56 13.81 2.25
C PRO A 211 34.18 14.55 3.54
N MET A 212 33.57 13.84 4.49
CA MET A 212 33.46 14.31 5.87
C MET A 212 34.17 13.30 6.79
N ALA A 213 35.08 13.85 7.59
CA ALA A 213 36.07 13.15 8.36
C ALA A 213 35.48 12.15 9.37
N ALA A 214 36.24 11.07 9.58
CA ALA A 214 35.98 10.02 10.55
C ALA A 214 36.01 10.56 11.99
N LEU A 215 34.97 10.26 12.76
CA LEU A 215 35.03 10.22 14.21
C LEU A 215 34.65 8.80 14.64
N ALA A 216 35.61 8.12 15.28
CA ALA A 216 35.46 6.78 15.80
C ALA A 216 34.43 6.75 16.95
N PRO A 217 33.55 5.75 17.04
CA PRO A 217 32.78 5.51 18.26
C PRO A 217 33.68 4.85 19.31
N ALA A 218 33.74 5.47 20.49
CA ALA A 218 34.28 4.85 21.69
C ALA A 218 33.38 3.67 22.10
N ALA A 219 34.01 2.56 22.47
CA ALA A 219 33.38 1.39 23.03
C ALA A 219 32.66 1.74 24.34
N VAL A 220 31.41 1.29 24.49
CA VAL A 220 30.73 1.22 25.77
C VAL A 220 30.28 -0.22 25.97
N ALA A 221 30.62 -0.75 27.13
CA ALA A 221 30.56 -2.15 27.51
C ALA A 221 29.15 -2.73 27.50
N ALA A 222 29.09 -4.02 27.17
CA ALA A 222 27.90 -4.85 27.30
C ALA A 222 27.56 -5.05 28.77
N GLU A 223 26.34 -4.69 29.16
CA GLU A 223 25.71 -5.24 30.35
C GLU A 223 24.64 -6.24 29.93
N THR A 224 24.85 -7.48 30.36
CA THR A 224 23.95 -8.61 30.23
C THR A 224 22.68 -8.40 31.06
N TYR A 225 21.53 -8.30 30.40
CA TYR A 225 20.24 -8.50 31.04
C TYR A 225 19.83 -9.97 30.85
N GLN A 226 19.71 -10.70 31.96
CA GLN A 226 19.07 -12.01 31.98
C GLN A 226 17.56 -11.80 32.00
N GLU A 227 16.88 -12.25 30.94
CA GLU A 227 15.43 -12.24 30.86
C GLU A 227 14.89 -13.60 31.36
N THR A 228 14.27 -13.59 32.55
CA THR A 228 13.44 -14.69 33.01
C THR A 228 12.16 -14.70 32.18
N VAL A 229 12.11 -15.59 31.19
CA VAL A 229 10.91 -15.94 30.42
C VAL A 229 9.85 -16.53 31.35
N ALA A 230 8.90 -15.69 31.75
CA ALA A 230 7.54 -16.12 32.04
C ALA A 230 6.69 -15.71 30.83
N ALA A 231 6.45 -16.66 29.93
CA ALA A 231 5.46 -16.50 28.88
C ALA A 231 4.08 -16.26 29.52
N PRO A 232 3.30 -15.23 29.13
CA PRO A 232 1.88 -15.29 29.35
C PRO A 232 1.32 -16.33 28.38
N SER A 233 0.91 -17.45 28.95
CA SER A 233 0.11 -18.48 28.30
C SER A 233 -1.11 -17.86 27.61
N VAL A 234 -1.38 -18.34 26.41
CA VAL A 234 -2.59 -18.11 25.62
C VAL A 234 -3.83 -18.28 26.50
N ALA A 235 -4.66 -17.25 26.56
CA ALA A 235 -6.05 -17.39 26.98
C ALA A 235 -6.92 -17.28 25.73
N GLU A 236 -7.33 -18.43 25.19
CA GLU A 236 -8.66 -18.52 24.56
C GLU A 236 -9.68 -18.03 25.59
N THR A 237 -10.14 -16.80 25.43
CA THR A 237 -11.28 -16.22 26.12
C THR A 237 -11.98 -15.40 25.05
N GLY A 238 -12.96 -15.95 24.35
CA GLY A 238 -14.28 -16.28 24.85
C GLY A 238 -15.24 -15.78 23.76
N SER A 239 -16.43 -16.35 23.67
CA SER A 239 -17.48 -15.88 22.79
C SER A 239 -17.77 -14.38 23.05
N VAL A 240 -17.12 -13.48 22.31
CA VAL A 240 -17.43 -12.06 22.35
C VAL A 240 -18.72 -11.88 21.57
N SER A 241 -19.73 -11.30 22.24
CA SER A 241 -21.07 -11.02 21.72
C SER A 241 -21.04 -10.58 20.26
N ALA A 242 -21.81 -11.27 19.42
CA ALA A 242 -21.98 -10.91 18.02
C ALA A 242 -22.54 -9.48 17.92
N LEU A 243 -21.90 -8.63 17.12
CA LEU A 243 -22.47 -7.34 16.72
C LEU A 243 -23.49 -7.60 15.60
N PRO A 244 -24.81 -7.38 15.81
CA PRO A 244 -25.81 -7.76 14.83
C PRO A 244 -25.57 -7.11 13.46
N GLY A 245 -25.54 -7.92 12.41
CA GLY A 245 -25.31 -7.45 11.03
C GLY A 245 -23.83 -7.23 10.67
N PHE A 246 -22.88 -7.56 11.55
CA PHE A 246 -21.45 -7.49 11.29
C PHE A 246 -20.76 -8.80 11.63
N ARG A 247 -19.71 -9.14 10.87
CA ARG A 247 -18.74 -10.18 11.22
C ARG A 247 -17.48 -9.55 11.80
N GLN A 248 -16.91 -10.21 12.81
CA GLN A 248 -15.62 -9.82 13.37
C GLN A 248 -14.49 -10.28 12.44
N ILE A 249 -13.45 -9.46 12.31
CA ILE A 249 -12.20 -9.84 11.66
C ILE A 249 -11.01 -9.44 12.53
N SER A 250 -9.86 -10.07 12.30
CA SER A 250 -8.61 -9.64 12.92
C SER A 250 -8.11 -8.32 12.32
N ALA A 251 -7.41 -7.51 13.12
CA ALA A 251 -6.91 -6.20 12.69
C ALA A 251 -5.94 -6.28 11.50
N ASP A 252 -5.16 -7.35 11.37
CA ASP A 252 -4.29 -7.60 10.21
C ASP A 252 -5.07 -7.90 8.91
N LYS A 253 -6.38 -8.15 9.01
CA LYS A 253 -7.28 -8.40 7.87
C LYS A 253 -8.09 -7.18 7.44
N ILE A 254 -7.84 -5.99 8.01
CA ILE A 254 -8.49 -4.75 7.59
C ILE A 254 -8.24 -4.52 6.08
N PRO A 255 -9.30 -4.41 5.26
CA PRO A 255 -9.15 -4.32 3.82
C PRO A 255 -8.69 -2.92 3.38
N GLY A 256 -7.84 -2.85 2.36
CA GLY A 256 -7.58 -1.62 1.62
C GLY A 256 -6.42 -0.76 2.15
N ASN A 257 -6.41 0.52 1.75
CA ASN A 257 -5.38 1.49 2.12
C ASN A 257 -5.98 2.50 3.10
N ILE A 258 -5.40 2.61 4.29
CA ILE A 258 -5.94 3.45 5.35
C ILE A 258 -6.03 4.95 4.98
N VAL A 259 -5.11 5.47 4.17
CA VAL A 259 -5.16 6.86 3.69
C VAL A 259 -6.36 7.10 2.78
N LYS A 260 -6.77 6.09 1.99
CA LYS A 260 -8.00 6.17 1.17
C LYS A 260 -9.26 5.94 1.98
N LEU A 261 -9.19 5.10 3.01
CA LEU A 261 -10.29 4.82 3.92
C LEU A 261 -10.63 6.03 4.78
N LEU A 262 -9.62 6.70 5.34
CA LEU A 262 -9.75 7.95 6.10
C LEU A 262 -10.05 9.10 5.16
N ASN A 263 -11.33 9.31 4.90
CA ASN A 263 -11.85 10.35 4.03
C ASN A 263 -13.08 11.01 4.68
N ASN A 264 -13.82 11.82 3.91
CA ASN A 264 -15.00 12.53 4.42
C ASN A 264 -16.14 11.62 4.92
N TRP A 265 -16.06 10.31 4.68
CA TRP A 265 -17.04 9.29 5.07
C TRP A 265 -16.57 8.46 6.28
N THR A 266 -15.79 9.06 7.18
CA THR A 266 -15.35 8.44 8.43
C THR A 266 -15.88 9.21 9.63
N LEU A 267 -16.40 8.49 10.62
CA LEU A 267 -16.83 9.05 11.90
C LEU A 267 -15.99 8.51 13.05
N ILE A 268 -15.68 9.40 13.99
CA ILE A 268 -15.23 9.05 15.34
C ILE A 268 -16.39 9.28 16.29
N THR A 269 -16.72 8.26 17.08
CA THR A 269 -17.71 8.35 18.17
C THR A 269 -17.00 8.10 19.49
N SER A 270 -17.14 9.02 20.43
CA SER A 270 -16.47 8.97 21.73
C SER A 270 -17.35 9.53 22.83
N GLY A 271 -17.01 9.18 24.08
CA GLY A 271 -17.74 9.62 25.26
C GLY A 271 -18.09 8.48 26.19
N THR A 272 -18.95 8.77 27.16
CA THR A 272 -19.48 7.78 28.11
C THR A 272 -20.89 7.33 27.68
N ALA A 273 -21.48 6.40 28.43
CA ALA A 273 -22.85 5.95 28.21
C ALA A 273 -23.86 7.12 28.31
N GLU A 274 -23.60 8.08 29.20
CA GLU A 274 -24.44 9.26 29.46
C GLU A 274 -24.16 10.39 28.46
N LYS A 275 -22.93 10.48 27.95
CA LYS A 275 -22.48 11.60 27.13
C LYS A 275 -21.64 11.14 25.95
N THR A 276 -22.31 10.70 24.89
CA THR A 276 -21.68 10.35 23.61
C THR A 276 -21.71 11.53 22.64
N ASN A 277 -20.66 11.68 21.83
CA ASN A 277 -20.63 12.61 20.72
C ASN A 277 -19.97 11.95 19.50
N VAL A 278 -20.33 12.42 18.32
CA VAL A 278 -19.84 11.93 17.02
C VAL A 278 -19.16 13.07 16.26
N MET A 279 -18.14 12.80 15.46
CA MET A 279 -17.55 13.79 14.56
C MET A 279 -17.04 13.14 13.29
N THR A 280 -16.94 13.92 12.22
CA THR A 280 -16.17 13.52 11.05
C THR A 280 -14.69 13.48 11.37
N ALA A 281 -14.03 12.45 10.87
CA ALA A 281 -12.59 12.28 10.94
C ALA A 281 -12.03 12.16 9.53
N SER A 282 -10.91 12.79 9.28
CA SER A 282 -10.16 12.63 8.02
C SER A 282 -8.66 12.48 8.27
N TRP A 283 -8.21 12.63 9.52
CA TRP A 283 -6.80 12.61 9.91
C TRP A 283 -6.58 11.51 10.95
N GLY A 284 -5.68 10.59 10.63
CA GLY A 284 -5.38 9.44 11.47
C GLY A 284 -4.54 8.41 10.74
N GLY A 285 -4.48 7.21 11.31
CA GLY A 285 -3.78 6.08 10.71
C GLY A 285 -3.99 4.81 11.51
N LEU A 286 -3.43 3.72 11.00
CA LEU A 286 -3.31 2.44 11.68
C LEU A 286 -1.83 2.09 11.83
N GLY A 287 -1.50 1.30 12.83
CA GLY A 287 -0.15 0.78 13.00
C GLY A 287 -0.06 -0.23 14.11
N VAL A 288 1.18 -0.50 14.52
CA VAL A 288 1.50 -1.30 15.69
C VAL A 288 2.24 -0.42 16.68
N PHE A 289 1.83 -0.43 17.94
CA PHE A 289 2.46 0.33 19.01
C PHE A 289 2.47 -0.51 20.28
N TRP A 290 3.64 -0.69 20.90
CA TRP A 290 3.87 -1.67 21.97
C TRP A 290 3.27 -3.04 21.64
N GLU A 291 3.60 -3.52 20.44
CA GLU A 291 3.17 -4.84 19.93
C GLU A 291 1.64 -5.03 19.82
N LYS A 292 0.86 -3.95 19.98
CA LYS A 292 -0.59 -3.95 19.85
C LYS A 292 -1.02 -3.28 18.54
N PRO A 293 -2.05 -3.79 17.84
CA PRO A 293 -2.65 -3.08 16.74
C PRO A 293 -3.31 -1.80 17.28
N VAL A 294 -3.02 -0.66 16.67
CA VAL A 294 -3.52 0.64 17.12
C VAL A 294 -4.12 1.48 16.00
N ALA A 295 -5.06 2.33 16.37
CA ALA A 295 -5.56 3.43 15.55
C ALA A 295 -5.11 4.77 16.12
N PHE A 296 -4.55 5.62 15.25
CA PHE A 296 -4.18 7.00 15.54
C PHE A 296 -5.30 7.93 15.08
N CYS A 297 -5.71 8.89 15.90
CA CYS A 297 -6.59 9.97 15.47
C CYS A 297 -6.16 11.31 16.05
N PHE A 298 -6.38 12.37 15.27
CA PHE A 298 -5.95 13.72 15.60
C PHE A 298 -7.17 14.64 15.67
N LEU A 299 -7.42 15.21 16.84
CA LEU A 299 -8.56 16.10 17.05
C LEU A 299 -8.06 17.53 17.31
N ASN A 300 -8.63 18.49 16.59
CA ASN A 300 -8.36 19.89 16.86
C ASN A 300 -8.91 20.27 18.25
N PRO A 301 -8.16 21.00 19.11
CA PRO A 301 -8.57 21.36 20.46
C PRO A 301 -9.91 22.11 20.54
N SER A 302 -10.27 22.84 19.48
CA SER A 302 -11.54 23.57 19.41
C SER A 302 -12.77 22.65 19.30
N ARG A 303 -12.59 21.38 18.92
CA ARG A 303 -13.70 20.44 18.74
C ARG A 303 -14.19 19.94 20.10
N TYR A 304 -15.50 20.04 20.31
CA TYR A 304 -16.16 19.49 21.50
C TYR A 304 -15.84 18.01 21.75
N SER A 305 -15.58 17.24 20.68
CA SER A 305 -15.19 15.84 20.75
C SER A 305 -13.89 15.57 21.54
N VAL A 306 -13.02 16.56 21.74
CA VAL A 306 -11.87 16.42 22.65
C VAL A 306 -12.34 16.16 24.08
N GLN A 307 -13.40 16.85 24.52
CA GLN A 307 -13.95 16.67 25.88
C GLN A 307 -14.54 15.26 26.04
N THR A 308 -15.31 14.77 25.07
CA THR A 308 -15.90 13.43 25.13
C THR A 308 -14.84 12.33 24.94
N MET A 309 -13.84 12.55 24.10
CA MET A 309 -12.72 11.62 23.93
C MET A 309 -11.85 11.53 25.18
N ASP A 310 -11.63 12.64 25.90
CA ASP A 310 -10.87 12.62 27.15
C ASP A 310 -11.61 11.90 28.27
N GLN A 311 -12.94 12.05 28.35
CA GLN A 311 -13.78 11.42 29.37
C GLN A 311 -14.06 9.93 29.15
N GLY A 312 -14.10 9.46 27.89
CA GLY A 312 -14.38 8.06 27.57
C GLY A 312 -13.12 7.19 27.50
N GLU A 313 -13.21 5.95 27.97
CA GLU A 313 -12.13 4.95 27.85
C GLU A 313 -12.06 4.32 26.46
N THR A 314 -13.22 4.16 25.82
CA THR A 314 -13.37 3.51 24.51
C THR A 314 -13.98 4.47 23.49
N TYR A 315 -13.62 4.29 22.23
CA TYR A 315 -14.18 5.04 21.11
C TYR A 315 -14.26 4.14 19.87
N THR A 316 -15.03 4.56 18.88
CA THR A 316 -15.10 3.85 17.60
C THR A 316 -14.66 4.73 16.44
N ILE A 317 -13.98 4.15 15.47
CA ILE A 317 -13.76 4.73 14.15
C ILE A 317 -14.60 3.92 13.15
N SER A 318 -15.54 4.56 12.45
CA SER A 318 -16.48 3.87 11.57
C SER A 318 -16.48 4.46 10.16
N PHE A 319 -16.65 3.59 9.17
CA PHE A 319 -16.53 3.91 7.75
C PHE A 319 -17.86 3.71 7.04
N TYR A 320 -18.21 4.66 6.17
CA TYR A 320 -19.50 4.71 5.48
C TYR A 320 -19.31 4.77 3.97
N THR A 321 -20.33 4.38 3.24
CA THR A 321 -20.44 4.62 1.79
C THR A 321 -20.95 6.04 1.54
N GLU A 322 -20.76 6.55 0.33
CA GLU A 322 -21.24 7.88 -0.09
C GLU A 322 -22.76 8.07 0.08
N ALA A 323 -23.55 6.99 0.12
CA ALA A 323 -24.98 7.03 0.41
C ALA A 323 -25.33 7.76 1.72
N TYR A 324 -24.41 7.81 2.69
CA TYR A 324 -24.62 8.48 3.99
C TYR A 324 -23.93 9.84 4.10
N LYS A 325 -23.52 10.43 2.96
CA LYS A 325 -22.76 11.70 2.94
C LYS A 325 -23.42 12.84 3.71
N ASP A 326 -24.75 12.94 3.69
CA ASP A 326 -25.47 14.04 4.32
C ASP A 326 -25.40 13.94 5.86
N ALA A 327 -25.45 12.72 6.40
CA ALA A 327 -25.23 12.46 7.82
C ALA A 327 -23.78 12.83 8.22
N MET A 328 -22.80 12.53 7.36
CA MET A 328 -21.39 12.88 7.61
C MET A 328 -21.19 14.40 7.61
N LEU A 329 -21.71 15.09 6.60
CA LEU A 329 -21.65 16.56 6.52
C LEU A 329 -22.35 17.21 7.72
N TYR A 330 -23.51 16.70 8.12
CA TYR A 330 -24.21 17.16 9.32
C TYR A 330 -23.35 16.99 10.58
N CYS A 331 -22.79 15.81 10.80
CA CYS A 331 -21.90 15.51 11.94
C CYS A 331 -20.63 16.37 11.95
N GLY A 332 -20.13 16.77 10.77
CA GLY A 332 -18.95 17.62 10.60
C GLY A 332 -19.21 19.10 10.84
N ASN A 333 -20.35 19.61 10.37
CA ASN A 333 -20.71 21.04 10.40
C ASN A 333 -21.41 21.48 11.69
N ASN A 334 -21.93 20.53 12.48
CA ASN A 334 -22.60 20.83 13.74
C ASN A 334 -21.73 20.47 14.96
N SER A 335 -21.89 21.25 16.03
CA SER A 335 -21.23 21.01 17.31
C SER A 335 -22.10 20.16 18.23
N GLY A 336 -21.53 19.10 18.81
CA GLY A 336 -22.22 18.28 19.81
C GLY A 336 -22.33 18.94 21.19
N ARG A 337 -21.85 20.18 21.35
CA ARG A 337 -21.90 20.90 22.63
C ARG A 337 -23.34 21.21 23.05
N ASN A 338 -24.17 21.61 22.08
CA ASN A 338 -25.53 22.10 22.28
C ASN A 338 -26.58 21.31 21.46
N THR A 339 -26.14 20.30 20.70
CA THR A 339 -26.98 19.58 19.75
C THR A 339 -26.75 18.08 19.88
N ASP A 340 -27.84 17.31 19.94
CA ASP A 340 -27.77 15.86 19.79
C ASP A 340 -27.53 15.49 18.32
N LYS A 341 -26.25 15.29 17.99
CA LYS A 341 -25.84 14.99 16.61
C LYS A 341 -26.19 13.58 16.17
N ILE A 342 -26.34 12.65 17.11
CA ILE A 342 -26.76 11.28 16.78
C ILE A 342 -28.18 11.34 16.25
N LYS A 343 -29.10 11.94 17.02
CA LYS A 343 -30.48 12.13 16.60
C LYS A 343 -30.59 12.96 15.32
N GLY A 344 -29.86 14.07 15.22
CA GLY A 344 -29.90 14.95 14.06
C GLY A 344 -29.31 14.34 12.78
N SER A 345 -28.42 13.35 12.89
CA SER A 345 -27.81 12.68 11.74
C SER A 345 -28.72 11.64 11.08
N GLY A 346 -29.73 11.13 11.81
CA GLY A 346 -30.57 10.02 11.36
C GLY A 346 -29.86 8.65 11.36
N LEU A 347 -28.62 8.56 11.84
CA LEU A 347 -27.90 7.29 11.97
C LEU A 347 -28.46 6.46 13.13
N THR A 348 -28.45 5.13 12.98
CA THR A 348 -29.01 4.21 13.96
C THR A 348 -27.93 3.77 14.95
N PRO A 349 -27.93 4.22 16.21
CA PRO A 349 -26.88 3.87 17.16
C PRO A 349 -26.94 2.39 17.53
N ILE A 350 -25.77 1.75 17.55
CA ILE A 350 -25.56 0.38 18.04
C ILE A 350 -24.47 0.36 19.10
N LYS A 351 -24.47 -0.67 19.95
CA LYS A 351 -23.44 -0.87 20.98
C LYS A 351 -22.49 -1.98 20.58
N THR A 352 -21.20 -1.70 20.66
CA THR A 352 -20.13 -2.69 20.51
C THR A 352 -19.94 -3.47 21.82
N PRO A 353 -19.22 -4.60 21.83
CA PRO A 353 -18.98 -5.39 23.06
C PRO A 353 -18.33 -4.62 24.23
N SER A 354 -17.51 -3.60 23.95
CA SER A 354 -16.93 -2.70 24.95
C SER A 354 -17.90 -1.64 25.48
N GLY A 355 -19.14 -1.60 24.97
CA GLY A 355 -20.14 -0.58 25.28
C GLY A 355 -19.99 0.73 24.47
N ALA A 356 -19.02 0.80 23.56
CA ALA A 356 -18.84 1.97 22.70
C ALA A 356 -20.00 2.10 21.71
N THR A 357 -20.35 3.34 21.37
CA THR A 357 -21.41 3.62 20.40
C THR A 357 -20.85 3.62 18.98
N ALA A 358 -21.41 2.80 18.10
CA ALA A 358 -21.22 2.85 16.65
C ALA A 358 -22.57 3.08 15.95
N PHE A 359 -22.62 2.95 14.62
CA PHE A 359 -23.86 3.09 13.87
C PHE A 359 -24.08 1.91 12.91
N ALA A 360 -25.33 1.46 12.80
CA ALA A 360 -25.71 0.30 12.00
C ALA A 360 -25.40 0.51 10.50
N GLU A 361 -25.33 1.75 10.02
CA GLU A 361 -25.09 2.11 8.64
C GLU A 361 -23.63 1.91 8.20
N ALA A 362 -22.69 1.82 9.15
CA ALA A 362 -21.28 1.61 8.84
C ALA A 362 -21.07 0.30 8.05
N TRP A 363 -20.11 0.27 7.14
CA TRP A 363 -19.66 -0.98 6.52
C TRP A 363 -18.46 -1.59 7.25
N MET A 364 -17.75 -0.77 8.03
CA MET A 364 -16.65 -1.20 8.90
C MET A 364 -16.57 -0.33 10.16
N ILE A 365 -16.25 -0.95 11.30
CA ILE A 365 -16.10 -0.30 12.61
C ILE A 365 -14.83 -0.83 13.28
N PHE A 366 -13.96 0.08 13.71
CA PHE A 366 -12.89 -0.20 14.67
C PHE A 366 -13.38 0.18 16.05
N GLU A 367 -13.27 -0.74 16.98
CA GLU A 367 -13.56 -0.54 18.39
C GLU A 367 -12.23 -0.43 19.13
N CYS A 368 -11.98 0.74 19.72
CA CYS A 368 -10.68 1.08 20.27
C CYS A 368 -10.76 1.40 21.76
N LYS A 369 -9.76 0.95 22.53
CA LYS A 369 -9.48 1.42 23.88
C LYS A 369 -8.39 2.48 23.84
N LYS A 370 -8.64 3.67 24.37
CA LYS A 370 -7.66 4.75 24.43
C LYS A 370 -6.47 4.35 25.31
N ILE A 371 -5.26 4.45 24.79
CA ILE A 371 -4.01 4.16 25.51
C ILE A 371 -3.08 5.38 25.62
N ILE A 372 -3.22 6.35 24.71
CA ILE A 372 -2.50 7.63 24.76
C ILE A 372 -3.46 8.77 24.42
N ALA A 373 -3.32 9.88 25.14
CA ALA A 373 -3.93 11.16 24.83
C ALA A 373 -2.88 12.27 25.02
N GLN A 374 -2.24 12.69 23.93
CA GLN A 374 -1.10 13.61 23.96
C GLN A 374 -1.37 14.86 23.12
N GLN A 375 -1.27 16.03 23.73
CA GLN A 375 -1.31 17.29 23.02
C GLN A 375 -0.01 17.45 22.20
N ILE A 376 -0.11 17.70 20.89
CA ILE A 376 1.07 18.02 20.08
C ILE A 376 1.57 19.39 20.50
N SER A 377 2.84 19.46 20.89
CA SER A 377 3.51 20.70 21.25
C SER A 377 4.05 21.40 19.99
N PRO A 378 4.09 22.75 19.96
CA PRO A 378 4.58 23.49 18.79
C PRO A 378 6.02 23.13 18.39
N ASP A 379 6.90 22.85 19.35
CA ASP A 379 8.31 22.52 19.13
C ASP A 379 8.51 21.12 18.51
N ALA A 380 7.54 20.22 18.65
CA ALA A 380 7.54 18.92 18.00
C ALA A 380 7.24 19.02 16.49
N VAL A 381 6.67 20.14 16.02
CA VAL A 381 6.29 20.34 14.62
C VAL A 381 7.46 20.92 13.83
N LYS A 382 8.04 20.13 12.93
CA LYS A 382 9.23 20.50 12.13
C LYS A 382 8.91 21.03 10.73
N THR A 383 7.63 21.28 10.43
CA THR A 383 7.16 21.76 9.14
C THR A 383 6.18 22.91 9.31
N GLN A 384 5.99 23.69 8.25
CA GLN A 384 4.98 24.74 8.26
C GLN A 384 3.58 24.12 8.22
N VAL A 385 2.76 24.45 9.21
CA VAL A 385 1.36 24.06 9.27
C VAL A 385 0.50 25.28 8.96
N PRO A 386 -0.41 25.21 7.97
CA PRO A 386 -1.37 26.26 7.69
C PRO A 386 -2.11 26.76 8.94
N ALA A 387 -2.26 28.08 9.03
CA ALA A 387 -2.76 28.75 10.23
C ALA A 387 -4.17 28.28 10.61
N GLU A 388 -5.01 27.95 9.63
CA GLU A 388 -6.36 27.42 9.85
C GLU A 388 -6.38 26.10 10.64
N TRP A 389 -5.30 25.31 10.61
CA TRP A 389 -5.20 24.04 11.32
C TRP A 389 -4.54 24.16 12.70
N SER A 390 -3.87 25.28 12.98
CA SER A 390 -3.12 25.51 14.23
C SER A 390 -3.60 26.73 15.04
N LYS A 391 -4.54 27.54 14.50
CA LYS A 391 -5.02 28.80 15.10
C LYS A 391 -5.44 28.67 16.57
N ASN A 392 -6.04 27.54 16.94
CA ASN A 392 -6.57 27.29 18.29
C ASN A 392 -5.74 26.24 19.04
N GLY A 393 -4.46 26.12 18.71
CA GLY A 393 -3.57 25.07 19.17
C GLY A 393 -3.46 23.92 18.17
N TYR A 394 -2.33 23.20 18.24
CA TYR A 394 -2.11 21.99 17.46
C TYR A 394 -3.08 20.88 17.86
N HIS A 395 -3.22 19.87 17.02
CA HIS A 395 -4.12 18.76 17.27
C HIS A 395 -3.67 17.94 18.50
N LYS A 396 -4.63 17.40 19.25
CA LYS A 396 -4.37 16.39 20.26
C LYS A 396 -4.37 15.02 19.58
N MET A 397 -3.28 14.28 19.73
CA MET A 397 -3.12 12.92 19.24
C MET A 397 -3.71 11.95 20.25
N TYR A 398 -4.52 11.03 19.76
CA TYR A 398 -4.96 9.87 20.51
C TYR A 398 -4.46 8.60 19.82
N VAL A 399 -3.99 7.66 20.63
CA VAL A 399 -3.68 6.29 20.21
C VAL A 399 -4.63 5.38 20.93
N GLY A 400 -5.34 4.54 20.18
CA GLY A 400 -6.20 3.52 20.75
C GLY A 400 -5.80 2.13 20.30
N GLU A 401 -5.66 1.22 21.24
CA GLU A 401 -5.57 -0.22 20.98
C GLU A 401 -6.85 -0.69 20.31
N ILE A 402 -6.73 -1.35 19.17
CA ILE A 402 -7.87 -1.92 18.45
C ILE A 402 -8.25 -3.20 19.17
N LEU A 403 -9.39 -3.19 19.84
CA LEU A 403 -9.95 -4.35 20.51
C LEU A 403 -10.61 -5.27 19.50
N ASN A 404 -11.44 -4.71 18.62
CA ASN A 404 -12.19 -5.46 17.63
C ASN A 404 -12.32 -4.69 16.31
N VAL A 405 -12.43 -5.44 15.21
CA VAL A 405 -12.79 -4.91 13.90
C VAL A 405 -14.05 -5.63 13.41
N TRP A 406 -15.05 -4.85 13.04
CA TRP A 406 -16.35 -5.32 12.57
C TRP A 406 -16.53 -4.91 11.12
N VAL A 407 -16.95 -5.82 10.25
CA VAL A 407 -17.26 -5.55 8.84
C VAL A 407 -18.60 -6.17 8.44
N LYS A 408 -19.30 -5.58 7.48
CA LYS A 408 -20.52 -6.18 6.92
C LYS A 408 -20.21 -7.29 5.92
#